data_AF-A0A914E1P8-F1
#
_entry.id   AF-A0A914E1P8-F1
#
_cell.length_a   1.000
_cell.length_b   1.000
_cell.length_c   1.000
_cell.angle_alpha   90.00
_cell.angle_beta   90.00
_cell.angle_gamma   90.00
#
_symmetry.space_group_name_H-M   'P 1'
#
loop_
_entity.id
_entity.type
_entity.pdbx_description
1 polymer ?
#
loop_
_entity_poly.entity_id
_entity_poly.type
_entity_poly.pdbx_seq_one_letter_code
_entity_poly.pdbx_strand_id
1 'polypeptide(L)'
;MGLSIECHEVLELLEHPKDQLYLDTEVVIIGNGPAGLALSTFLSGWQPYYNPCGPHPDEQLHSRLVENFDRSLLEKDLSWYEEEFAERIPPNIRPQSHLYDWLVRPDEANSNPPQTSSNCLKMVYEPEKTVPHVVLGDTAIGGSWNTYDDEMVTVSLSHWMDLPGFSISDWLGGKPLLSRLPAVVIRKYMRAYVKRMHLNKHMRPFTKVTHLE
;
A
#
# COMPACT_ATOMS: atom_id res chain seq x y z
N MET A 1 10.99 -45.27 46.88
CA MET A 1 11.71 -44.08 46.37
C MET A 1 10.68 -43.25 45.63
N GLY A 2 9.96 -42.41 46.37
CA GLY A 2 8.87 -41.60 45.82
C GLY A 2 9.41 -40.24 45.41
N LEU A 3 9.26 -39.89 44.13
CA LEU A 3 9.47 -38.53 43.64
C LEU A 3 8.29 -37.68 44.11
N SER A 4 8.48 -36.97 45.22
CA SER A 4 7.62 -35.85 45.61
C SER A 4 8.00 -34.68 44.70
N ILE A 5 7.22 -34.47 43.64
CA ILE A 5 7.24 -33.21 42.90
C ILE A 5 6.54 -32.20 43.80
N GLU A 6 7.27 -31.22 44.31
CA GLU A 6 6.68 -30.18 45.16
C GLU A 6 5.64 -29.39 44.34
N CYS A 7 4.50 -29.04 44.95
CA CYS A 7 3.45 -28.25 44.29
C CYS A 7 3.98 -26.94 43.65
N HIS A 8 5.14 -26.46 44.08
CA HIS A 8 5.80 -25.28 43.51
C HIS A 8 6.36 -25.52 42.10
N GLU A 9 6.92 -26.71 41.81
CA GLU A 9 7.41 -27.08 40.47
C GLU A 9 6.26 -27.33 39.48
N VAL A 10 5.08 -27.73 39.97
CA VAL A 10 3.88 -27.91 39.15
C VAL A 10 3.30 -26.55 38.72
N LEU A 11 3.47 -25.50 39.54
CA LEU A 11 2.96 -24.15 39.22
C LEU A 11 3.85 -23.40 38.21
N GLU A 12 5.18 -23.60 38.24
CA GLU A 12 6.08 -23.03 37.20
C GLU A 12 5.83 -23.64 35.81
N LEU A 13 5.32 -24.87 35.73
CA LEU A 13 4.94 -25.52 34.47
C LEU A 13 3.56 -25.06 33.94
N LEU A 14 2.81 -24.28 34.72
CA LEU A 14 1.46 -23.80 34.38
C LEU A 14 1.41 -22.31 33.96
N GLU A 15 2.51 -21.56 34.01
CA GLU A 15 2.50 -20.11 33.80
C GLU A 15 3.17 -19.60 32.50
N HIS A 16 3.38 -20.45 31.50
CA HIS A 16 3.87 -19.96 30.20
C HIS A 16 2.84 -20.27 29.11
N PRO A 17 1.98 -19.31 28.70
CA PRO A 17 1.15 -19.50 27.53
C PRO A 17 2.07 -19.76 26.34
N LYS A 18 2.01 -20.98 25.80
CA LYS A 18 2.91 -21.52 24.77
C LYS A 18 2.88 -20.79 23.41
N ASP A 19 2.14 -19.70 23.29
CA ASP A 19 1.92 -18.97 22.04
C ASP A 19 2.17 -17.45 22.17
N GLN A 20 3.09 -17.02 23.05
CA GLN A 20 3.46 -15.62 23.13
C GLN A 20 4.52 -15.28 22.06
N LEU A 21 4.06 -14.72 20.94
CA LEU A 21 4.93 -14.26 19.86
C LEU A 21 5.49 -12.87 20.21
N TYR A 22 6.81 -12.79 20.44
CA TYR A 22 7.52 -11.53 20.54
C TYR A 22 8.03 -11.12 19.16
N LEU A 23 7.61 -9.96 18.67
CA LEU A 23 8.09 -9.36 17.43
C LEU A 23 8.82 -8.06 17.77
N ASP A 24 10.10 -7.99 17.41
CA ASP A 24 10.87 -6.75 17.44
C ASP A 24 10.75 -6.07 16.08
N THR A 25 10.17 -4.86 16.06
CA THR A 25 9.83 -4.13 14.83
C THR A 25 9.66 -2.65 15.12
N GLU A 26 10.01 -1.80 14.16
CA GLU A 26 9.89 -0.33 14.32
C GLU A 26 8.46 0.16 14.09
N VAL A 27 7.72 -0.49 13.17
CA VAL A 27 6.37 -0.07 12.80
C VAL A 27 5.36 -1.21 12.93
N VAL A 28 4.26 -0.94 13.62
CA VAL A 28 3.08 -1.82 13.65
C VAL A 28 1.96 -1.17 12.86
N ILE A 29 1.49 -1.86 11.82
CA ILE A 29 0.34 -1.44 11.01
C ILE A 29 -0.88 -2.24 11.45
N ILE A 30 -1.93 -1.54 11.87
CA ILE A 30 -3.22 -2.15 12.24
C ILE A 30 -4.19 -1.96 11.08
N GLY A 31 -4.51 -3.06 10.41
CA GLY A 31 -5.37 -3.13 9.24
C GLY A 31 -4.61 -3.67 8.01
N ASN A 32 -5.02 -4.84 7.52
CA ASN A 32 -4.45 -5.50 6.35
C ASN A 32 -5.27 -5.26 5.05
N GLY A 33 -5.91 -4.09 4.96
CA GLY A 33 -6.62 -3.59 3.78
C GLY A 33 -5.75 -2.72 2.88
N PRO A 34 -6.32 -2.04 1.86
CA PRO A 34 -5.56 -1.32 0.85
C PRO A 34 -4.52 -0.33 1.41
N ALA A 35 -4.90 0.51 2.39
CA ALA A 35 -4.00 1.48 2.98
C ALA A 35 -2.80 0.83 3.70
N GLY A 36 -3.04 -0.23 4.47
CA GLY A 36 -1.96 -0.96 5.15
C GLY A 36 -1.05 -1.71 4.18
N LEU A 37 -1.59 -2.23 3.09
CA LEU A 37 -0.80 -2.86 2.01
C LEU A 37 0.05 -1.83 1.26
N ALA A 38 -0.50 -0.66 0.94
CA ALA A 38 0.24 0.43 0.31
C ALA A 38 1.38 0.91 1.21
N LEU A 39 1.12 1.15 2.50
CA LEU A 39 2.16 1.55 3.46
C LEU A 39 3.24 0.47 3.62
N SER A 40 2.84 -0.80 3.80
CA SER A 40 3.78 -1.93 3.89
C SER A 40 4.64 -2.07 2.64
N THR A 41 4.14 -1.69 1.47
CA THR A 41 4.93 -1.68 0.22
C THR A 41 6.08 -0.70 0.31
N PHE A 42 5.81 0.56 0.68
CA PHE A 42 6.84 1.58 0.83
C PHE A 42 7.85 1.23 1.93
N LEU A 43 7.38 0.77 3.10
CA LEU A 43 8.24 0.33 4.19
C LEU A 43 9.07 -0.93 3.85
N SER A 44 8.66 -1.71 2.85
CA SER A 44 9.43 -2.87 2.36
C SER A 44 10.57 -2.47 1.42
N GLY A 45 10.79 -1.18 1.17
CA GLY A 45 11.86 -0.67 0.30
C GLY A 45 11.41 -0.38 -1.14
N TRP A 46 10.12 -0.46 -1.48
CA TRP A 46 9.65 -0.02 -2.79
C TRP A 46 9.52 1.50 -2.83
N GLN A 47 10.28 2.16 -3.70
CA GLN A 47 10.40 3.62 -3.78
C GLN A 47 9.78 4.15 -5.08
N PRO A 48 8.88 5.15 -5.03
CA PRO A 48 8.32 5.80 -6.20
C PRO A 48 9.28 6.86 -6.75
N TYR A 49 9.77 6.67 -7.96
CA TYR A 49 10.58 7.65 -8.69
C TYR A 49 9.77 8.28 -9.81
N TYR A 50 10.09 9.53 -10.14
CA TYR A 50 9.59 10.13 -11.37
C TYR A 50 10.23 9.48 -12.59
N ASN A 51 9.44 9.17 -13.61
CA ASN A 51 9.90 8.55 -14.85
C ASN A 51 10.01 9.60 -15.97
N PRO A 52 11.20 10.14 -16.28
CA PRO A 52 11.37 11.14 -17.33
C PRO A 52 11.10 10.59 -18.74
N CYS A 53 11.13 9.26 -18.93
CA CYS A 53 10.80 8.63 -20.21
C CYS A 53 9.28 8.54 -20.47
N GLY A 54 8.47 8.69 -19.42
CA GLY A 54 7.01 8.83 -19.48
C GLY A 54 6.62 10.16 -18.84
N PRO A 55 6.99 11.29 -19.46
CA PRO A 55 6.88 12.60 -18.83
C PRO A 55 5.42 12.96 -18.57
N HIS A 56 5.23 13.81 -17.57
CA HIS A 56 3.92 14.37 -17.27
C HIS A 56 3.60 15.42 -18.35
N PRO A 57 2.34 15.50 -18.85
CA PRO A 57 1.97 16.43 -19.92
C PRO A 57 2.06 17.90 -19.53
N ASP A 58 2.00 18.21 -18.23
CA ASP A 58 2.26 19.55 -17.72
C ASP A 58 3.77 19.85 -17.69
N GLU A 59 4.22 20.76 -18.55
CA GLU A 59 5.64 21.12 -18.70
C GLU A 59 6.25 21.78 -17.44
N GLN A 60 5.47 22.56 -16.69
CA GLN A 60 5.95 23.19 -15.45
C GLN A 60 6.19 22.11 -14.38
N LEU A 61 5.23 21.20 -14.22
CA LEU A 61 5.37 20.08 -13.29
C LEU A 61 6.51 19.16 -13.70
N HIS A 62 6.62 18.84 -14.99
CA HIS A 62 7.71 18.04 -15.52
C HIS A 62 9.08 18.67 -15.19
N SER A 63 9.24 19.98 -15.44
CA SER A 63 10.49 20.69 -15.18
C SER A 63 10.91 20.58 -13.71
N ARG A 64 9.98 20.79 -12.77
CA ARG A 64 10.22 20.65 -11.33
C ARG A 64 10.63 19.23 -10.92
N LEU A 65 9.98 18.22 -11.49
CA LEU A 65 10.24 16.82 -11.13
C LEU A 65 11.57 16.29 -11.68
N VAL A 66 12.03 16.85 -12.81
CA VAL A 66 13.31 16.49 -13.44
C VAL A 66 14.52 17.04 -12.69
N GLU A 67 14.42 18.19 -12.03
CA GLU A 67 15.53 18.84 -11.30
C GLU A 67 16.24 17.93 -10.28
N ASN A 68 15.57 16.86 -9.80
CA ASN A 68 16.15 15.82 -8.95
C ASN A 68 15.57 14.43 -9.26
N PHE A 69 15.45 14.05 -10.54
CA PHE A 69 14.77 12.79 -10.93
C PHE A 69 15.42 11.52 -10.36
N ASP A 70 16.66 11.61 -9.90
CA ASP A 70 17.46 10.55 -9.29
C ASP A 70 17.11 10.26 -7.82
N ARG A 71 16.11 10.95 -7.26
CA ARG A 71 15.60 10.71 -5.89
C ARG A 71 14.16 10.22 -5.87
N SER A 72 13.85 9.39 -4.88
CA SER A 72 12.50 8.93 -4.58
C SER A 72 11.61 10.12 -4.21
N LEU A 73 10.35 10.12 -4.64
CA LEU A 73 9.36 11.12 -4.25
C LEU A 73 9.11 11.14 -2.74
N LEU A 74 9.39 10.04 -2.03
CA LEU A 74 9.26 9.98 -0.56
C LEU A 74 10.35 10.79 0.16
N GLU A 75 11.45 11.13 -0.52
CA GLU A 75 12.60 11.84 0.05
C GLU A 75 12.74 13.27 -0.48
N LYS A 76 11.92 13.65 -1.46
CA LYS A 76 11.93 14.99 -2.04
C LYS A 76 11.20 15.97 -1.14
N ASP A 77 11.74 17.17 -1.07
CA ASP A 77 10.95 18.32 -0.66
C ASP A 77 9.99 18.69 -1.79
N LEU A 78 8.69 18.55 -1.52
CA LEU A 78 7.59 18.82 -2.44
C LEU A 78 6.75 20.01 -1.97
N SER A 79 7.26 20.83 -1.05
CA SER A 79 6.57 22.03 -0.53
C SER A 79 6.18 23.01 -1.63
N TRP A 80 7.04 23.17 -2.65
CA TRP A 80 6.78 23.97 -3.84
C TRP A 80 5.49 23.59 -4.58
N TYR A 81 5.04 22.34 -4.47
CA TYR A 81 3.85 21.87 -5.20
C TYR A 81 2.58 22.58 -4.72
N GLU A 82 2.45 22.79 -3.40
CA GLU A 82 1.30 23.50 -2.84
C GLU A 82 1.30 24.97 -3.25
N GLU A 83 2.47 25.61 -3.30
CA GLU A 83 2.61 27.03 -3.66
C GLU A 83 2.38 27.26 -5.17
N GLU A 84 2.99 26.45 -6.03
CA GLU A 84 2.99 26.66 -7.47
C GLU A 84 1.75 26.07 -8.17
N PHE A 85 1.11 25.06 -7.58
CA PHE A 85 -0.04 24.37 -8.17
C PHE A 85 -1.33 24.51 -7.32
N ALA A 86 -1.38 25.47 -6.38
CA ALA A 86 -2.52 25.72 -5.50
C ALA A 86 -3.88 25.71 -6.23
N GLU A 87 -3.96 26.39 -7.37
CA GLU A 87 -5.19 26.53 -8.16
C GLU A 87 -5.69 25.21 -8.75
N ARG A 88 -4.81 24.21 -8.87
CA ARG A 88 -5.15 22.88 -9.41
C ARG A 88 -5.51 21.89 -8.32
N ILE A 89 -5.14 22.14 -7.07
CA ILE A 89 -5.42 21.24 -5.95
C ILE A 89 -6.86 21.47 -5.49
N PRO A 90 -7.74 20.45 -5.55
CA PRO A 90 -9.11 20.60 -5.09
C PRO A 90 -9.18 20.92 -3.58
N PRO A 91 -10.22 21.63 -3.12
CA PRO A 91 -10.38 21.93 -1.70
C PRO A 91 -10.50 20.64 -0.87
N ASN A 92 -9.91 20.64 0.32
CA ASN A 92 -9.88 19.51 1.26
C ASN A 92 -9.09 18.27 0.79
N ILE A 93 -8.23 18.41 -0.23
CA ILE A 93 -7.29 17.36 -0.65
C ILE A 93 -5.88 17.71 -0.17
N ARG A 94 -5.12 16.71 0.29
CA ARG A 94 -3.71 16.90 0.64
C ARG A 94 -2.89 17.08 -0.64
N PRO A 95 -2.02 18.10 -0.73
CA PRO A 95 -1.21 18.36 -1.93
C PRO A 95 -0.41 17.13 -2.41
N GLN A 96 0.18 16.37 -1.47
CA GLN A 96 0.98 15.18 -1.80
C GLN A 96 0.13 14.04 -2.38
N SER A 97 -1.08 13.87 -1.86
CA SER A 97 -2.03 12.87 -2.38
C SER A 97 -2.48 13.25 -3.79
N HIS A 98 -2.80 14.53 -4.00
CA HIS A 98 -3.16 15.04 -5.31
C HIS A 98 -2.03 14.87 -6.33
N LEU A 99 -0.80 15.27 -5.98
CA LEU A 99 0.37 15.09 -6.84
C LEU A 99 0.58 13.62 -7.20
N TYR A 100 0.51 12.71 -6.22
CA TYR A 100 0.69 11.29 -6.47
C TYR A 100 -0.37 10.76 -7.46
N ASP A 101 -1.64 11.09 -7.25
CA ASP A 101 -2.72 10.69 -8.15
C ASP A 101 -2.53 11.26 -9.56
N TRP A 102 -2.09 12.50 -9.65
CA TRP A 102 -1.84 13.18 -10.92
C TRP A 102 -0.66 12.57 -11.69
N LEU A 103 0.35 12.07 -10.99
CA LEU A 103 1.48 11.36 -11.62
C LEU A 103 1.13 9.93 -12.03
N VAL A 104 0.29 9.23 -11.27
CA VAL A 104 -0.15 7.88 -11.65
C VAL A 104 -1.14 7.94 -12.82
N ARG A 105 -1.98 8.98 -12.88
CA ARG A 105 -3.05 9.16 -13.88
C ARG A 105 -3.07 10.61 -14.41
N PRO A 106 -2.10 11.01 -15.24
CA PRO A 106 -2.01 12.38 -15.76
C PRO A 106 -3.21 12.80 -16.62
N ASP A 107 -3.76 11.86 -17.40
CA ASP A 107 -4.79 12.16 -18.41
C ASP A 107 -6.17 12.44 -17.84
N GLU A 108 -6.50 11.96 -16.63
CA GLU A 108 -7.80 12.18 -16.01
C GLU A 108 -7.95 13.60 -15.43
N ALA A 109 -6.84 14.32 -15.24
CA ALA A 109 -6.91 15.73 -14.86
C ALA A 109 -7.18 16.64 -16.06
N ASN A 110 -6.82 16.24 -17.29
CA ASN A 110 -6.68 17.17 -18.42
C ASN A 110 -7.19 16.71 -19.79
N SER A 111 -7.78 15.51 -19.98
CA SER A 111 -8.19 15.09 -21.33
C SER A 111 -9.46 14.24 -21.44
N ASN A 112 -10.22 14.56 -22.49
CA ASN A 112 -11.30 13.78 -23.06
C ASN A 112 -11.01 13.66 -24.58
N PRO A 113 -10.85 12.46 -25.17
CA PRO A 113 -10.91 11.14 -24.56
C PRO A 113 -9.64 10.78 -23.77
N PRO A 114 -9.71 9.77 -22.88
CA PRO A 114 -8.54 9.26 -22.17
C PRO A 114 -7.50 8.77 -23.19
N GLN A 115 -6.36 9.45 -23.26
CA GLN A 115 -5.19 8.90 -23.92
C GLN A 115 -4.68 7.71 -23.11
N THR A 116 -3.91 6.82 -23.76
CA THR A 116 -3.22 5.73 -23.09
C THR A 116 -2.21 6.33 -22.11
N SER A 117 -2.65 6.60 -20.89
CA SER A 117 -1.84 7.25 -19.88
C SER A 117 -0.68 6.34 -19.50
N SER A 118 0.54 6.83 -19.72
CA SER A 118 1.72 6.21 -19.16
C SER A 118 1.85 6.76 -17.74
N ASN A 119 1.70 5.89 -16.74
CA ASN A 119 2.05 6.18 -15.36
C ASN A 119 3.42 6.89 -15.32
N CYS A 120 3.45 8.13 -14.80
CA CYS A 120 4.68 8.94 -14.72
C CYS A 120 5.60 8.49 -13.58
N LEU A 121 5.22 7.46 -12.83
CA LEU A 121 6.01 6.88 -11.76
C LEU A 121 6.66 5.57 -12.19
N LYS A 122 7.89 5.38 -11.73
CA LYS A 122 8.60 4.10 -11.76
C LYS A 122 8.81 3.64 -10.32
N MET A 123 8.31 2.45 -9.98
CA MET A 123 8.63 1.83 -8.70
C MET A 123 9.97 1.11 -8.79
N VAL A 124 10.88 1.45 -7.88
CA VAL A 124 12.22 0.86 -7.76
C VAL A 124 12.31 0.14 -6.42
N TYR A 125 12.93 -1.03 -6.39
CA TYR A 125 13.13 -1.79 -5.15
C TYR A 125 14.52 -1.49 -4.57
N GLU A 126 14.54 -0.91 -3.37
CA GLU A 126 15.73 -0.49 -2.62
C GLU A 126 15.69 -1.14 -1.22
N PRO A 127 16.27 -2.34 -1.06
CA PRO A 127 16.18 -3.08 0.20
C PRO A 127 16.82 -2.34 1.38
N GLU A 128 17.80 -1.48 1.14
CA GLU A 128 18.44 -0.61 2.15
C GLU A 128 17.49 0.45 2.73
N LYS A 129 16.38 0.77 2.05
CA LYS A 129 15.31 1.65 2.54
C LYS A 129 14.23 0.88 3.32
N THR A 130 14.42 -0.41 3.58
CA THR A 130 13.45 -1.23 4.32
C THR A 130 13.40 -0.79 5.78
N VAL A 131 12.19 -0.56 6.29
CA VAL A 131 11.90 -0.34 7.70
C VAL A 131 11.28 -1.61 8.28
N PRO A 132 11.80 -2.20 9.37
CA PRO A 132 11.20 -3.36 10.02
C PRO A 132 9.75 -3.07 10.44
N HIS A 133 8.81 -3.81 9.87
CA HIS A 133 7.39 -3.62 10.15
C HIS A 133 6.60 -4.94 10.15
N VAL A 134 5.44 -4.90 10.83
CA VAL A 134 4.42 -5.95 10.82
C VAL A 134 3.04 -5.37 10.49
N VAL A 135 2.23 -6.12 9.75
CA VAL A 135 0.85 -5.78 9.42
C VAL A 135 -0.09 -6.76 10.10
N LEU A 136 -0.86 -6.28 11.06
CA LEU A 136 -1.87 -7.03 11.80
C LEU A 136 -3.25 -6.78 11.19
N GLY A 137 -4.08 -7.80 11.07
CA GLY A 137 -5.47 -7.60 10.67
C GLY A 137 -6.37 -8.74 11.06
N ASP A 138 -7.60 -8.41 11.50
CA ASP A 138 -8.61 -9.37 11.98
C ASP A 138 -9.19 -10.27 10.86
N THR A 139 -8.90 -9.95 9.60
CA THR A 139 -9.42 -10.67 8.43
C THR A 139 -8.29 -11.31 7.61
N ALA A 140 -8.64 -12.07 6.58
CA ALA A 140 -7.70 -12.41 5.51
C ALA A 140 -7.16 -11.12 4.84
N ILE A 141 -6.10 -11.22 4.03
CA ILE A 141 -5.61 -10.08 3.24
C ILE A 141 -6.77 -9.43 2.46
N GLY A 142 -6.91 -8.11 2.62
CA GLY A 142 -7.98 -7.31 2.04
C GLY A 142 -8.79 -6.48 3.03
N GLY A 143 -8.61 -6.68 4.35
CA GLY A 143 -9.31 -5.89 5.36
C GLY A 143 -10.84 -6.00 5.24
N SER A 144 -11.55 -4.87 5.31
CA SER A 144 -13.01 -4.81 5.20
C SER A 144 -13.56 -5.38 3.89
N TRP A 145 -12.76 -5.49 2.83
CA TRP A 145 -13.22 -6.11 1.60
C TRP A 145 -13.71 -7.55 1.82
N ASN A 146 -13.21 -8.24 2.85
CA ASN A 146 -13.65 -9.59 3.25
C ASN A 146 -15.06 -9.66 3.83
N THR A 147 -15.67 -8.52 4.20
CA THR A 147 -17.03 -8.49 4.77
C THR A 147 -18.10 -8.14 3.75
N TYR A 148 -17.72 -7.74 2.53
CA TYR A 148 -18.67 -7.43 1.45
C TYR A 148 -19.05 -8.68 0.66
N ASP A 149 -20.30 -8.71 0.20
CA ASP A 149 -20.79 -9.69 -0.76
C ASP A 149 -19.90 -9.73 -2.01
N ASP A 150 -19.70 -10.92 -2.57
CA ASP A 150 -18.82 -11.14 -3.72
C ASP A 150 -19.22 -10.31 -4.95
N GLU A 151 -20.52 -10.09 -5.15
CA GLU A 151 -21.10 -9.38 -6.29
C GLU A 151 -21.18 -7.86 -6.08
N MET A 152 -20.96 -7.37 -4.85
CA MET A 152 -20.93 -5.93 -4.57
C MET A 152 -19.82 -5.26 -5.38
N VAL A 153 -20.15 -4.20 -6.13
CA VAL A 153 -19.20 -3.49 -7.00
C VAL A 153 -18.58 -2.26 -6.32
N THR A 154 -17.38 -1.87 -6.75
CA THR A 154 -16.67 -0.69 -6.26
C THR A 154 -17.43 0.61 -6.53
N VAL A 155 -17.46 1.51 -5.53
CA VAL A 155 -18.00 2.89 -5.67
C VAL A 155 -17.05 3.80 -6.45
N SER A 156 -15.75 3.51 -6.45
CA SER A 156 -14.76 4.14 -7.34
C SER A 156 -14.60 3.35 -8.63
N LEU A 157 -14.11 4.01 -9.69
CA LEU A 157 -13.79 3.34 -10.95
C LEU A 157 -12.59 2.40 -10.74
N SER A 158 -12.52 1.34 -11.52
CA SER A 158 -11.56 0.25 -11.33
C SER A 158 -10.10 0.68 -11.33
N HIS A 159 -9.72 1.64 -12.15
CA HIS A 159 -8.35 2.17 -12.22
C HIS A 159 -7.96 3.06 -11.03
N TRP A 160 -8.92 3.46 -10.19
CA TRP A 160 -8.66 4.09 -8.89
C TRP A 160 -8.47 3.08 -7.76
N MET A 161 -8.59 1.78 -8.05
CA MET A 161 -8.44 0.70 -7.07
C MET A 161 -7.04 0.07 -7.06
N ASP A 162 -6.12 0.57 -7.89
CA ASP A 162 -4.76 0.09 -7.98
C ASP A 162 -3.96 0.39 -6.70
N LEU A 163 -3.10 -0.56 -6.32
CA LEU A 163 -2.09 -0.39 -5.28
C LEU A 163 -0.74 -0.02 -5.91
N PRO A 164 0.16 0.66 -5.16
CA PRO A 164 1.42 1.17 -5.68
C PRO A 164 2.27 0.12 -6.42
N GLY A 165 2.69 0.41 -7.65
CA GLY A 165 3.66 -0.41 -8.38
C GLY A 165 3.14 -1.68 -9.05
N PHE A 166 1.87 -2.05 -8.86
CA PHE A 166 1.32 -3.21 -9.55
C PHE A 166 -0.18 -3.06 -9.76
N SER A 167 -0.61 -2.67 -10.96
CA SER A 167 -2.02 -2.40 -11.24
C SER A 167 -2.87 -3.68 -11.34
N ILE A 168 -4.19 -3.53 -11.21
CA ILE A 168 -5.17 -4.59 -11.47
C ILE A 168 -5.11 -5.02 -12.95
N SER A 169 -4.89 -4.07 -13.85
CA SER A 169 -4.72 -4.35 -15.28
C SER A 169 -3.52 -5.28 -15.51
N ASP A 170 -2.37 -4.97 -14.92
CA ASP A 170 -1.16 -5.81 -15.01
C ASP A 170 -1.41 -7.20 -14.42
N TRP A 171 -2.11 -7.29 -13.28
CA TRP A 171 -2.47 -8.57 -12.68
C TRP A 171 -3.36 -9.42 -13.59
N LEU A 172 -4.25 -8.81 -14.37
CA LEU A 172 -5.13 -9.48 -15.33
C LEU A 172 -4.50 -9.65 -16.73
N GLY A 173 -3.20 -9.33 -16.89
CA GLY A 173 -2.46 -9.50 -18.13
C GLY A 173 -2.71 -8.40 -19.16
N GLY A 174 -2.93 -7.16 -18.71
CA GLY A 174 -3.11 -5.98 -19.57
C GLY A 174 -4.48 -5.90 -20.24
N LYS A 175 -5.47 -6.66 -19.76
CA LYS A 175 -6.83 -6.65 -20.32
C LYS A 175 -7.59 -5.41 -19.88
N PRO A 176 -8.44 -4.84 -20.76
CA PRO A 176 -9.35 -3.76 -20.37
C PRO A 176 -10.19 -4.17 -19.15
N LEU A 177 -10.25 -3.27 -18.17
CA LEU A 177 -11.05 -3.48 -16.97
C LEU A 177 -12.51 -3.08 -17.22
N LEU A 178 -13.43 -3.71 -16.49
CA LEU A 178 -14.78 -3.16 -16.32
C LEU A 178 -14.68 -1.79 -15.63
N SER A 179 -15.68 -0.92 -15.81
CA SER A 179 -15.69 0.40 -15.16
C SER A 179 -15.68 0.31 -13.64
N ARG A 180 -16.29 -0.73 -13.08
CA ARG A 180 -16.34 -1.06 -11.65
C ARG A 180 -16.10 -2.55 -11.47
N LEU A 181 -15.36 -2.92 -10.43
CA LEU A 181 -15.01 -4.32 -10.17
C LEU A 181 -15.81 -4.88 -9.00
N PRO A 182 -16.23 -6.16 -9.07
CA PRO A 182 -16.79 -6.86 -7.93
C PRO A 182 -15.78 -6.98 -6.77
N ALA A 183 -16.27 -6.97 -5.53
CA ALA A 183 -15.47 -7.06 -4.32
C ALA A 183 -14.62 -8.34 -4.30
N VAL A 184 -15.12 -9.45 -4.85
CA VAL A 184 -14.35 -10.70 -4.98
C VAL A 184 -13.09 -10.52 -5.83
N VAL A 185 -13.13 -9.70 -6.88
CA VAL A 185 -11.98 -9.40 -7.73
C VAL A 185 -10.96 -8.56 -6.96
N ILE A 186 -11.42 -7.53 -6.25
CA ILE A 186 -10.57 -6.66 -5.43
C ILE A 186 -9.83 -7.46 -4.35
N ARG A 187 -10.52 -8.37 -3.64
CA ARG A 187 -9.87 -9.26 -2.65
C ARG A 187 -8.82 -10.17 -3.26
N LYS A 188 -9.13 -10.76 -4.43
CA LYS A 188 -8.19 -11.64 -5.15
C LYS A 188 -6.96 -10.86 -5.60
N TYR A 189 -7.14 -9.64 -6.10
CA TYR A 189 -6.07 -8.73 -6.46
C TYR A 189 -5.18 -8.40 -5.26
N MET A 190 -5.73 -8.01 -4.11
CA MET A 190 -4.94 -7.69 -2.90
C MET A 190 -4.09 -8.88 -2.42
N ARG A 191 -4.63 -10.10 -2.50
CA ARG A 191 -3.87 -11.33 -2.19
C ARG A 191 -2.75 -11.58 -3.20
N ALA A 192 -3.00 -11.36 -4.49
CA ALA A 192 -1.99 -11.46 -5.52
C ALA A 192 -0.90 -10.38 -5.37
N TYR A 193 -1.29 -9.17 -5.01
CA TYR A 193 -0.41 -8.04 -4.75
C TYR A 193 0.59 -8.33 -3.62
N VAL A 194 0.12 -8.85 -2.47
CA VAL A 194 1.00 -9.25 -1.36
C VAL A 194 2.06 -10.27 -1.81
N LYS A 195 1.70 -11.20 -2.70
CA LYS A 195 2.66 -12.16 -3.29
C LYS A 195 3.62 -11.48 -4.25
N ARG A 196 3.11 -10.67 -5.18
CA ARG A 196 3.88 -9.98 -6.22
C ARG A 196 4.92 -9.01 -5.66
N MET A 197 4.57 -8.33 -4.57
CA MET A 197 5.41 -7.32 -3.91
C MET A 197 6.25 -7.92 -2.75
N HIS A 198 6.22 -9.24 -2.58
CA HIS A 198 6.97 -9.98 -1.55
C HIS A 198 6.67 -9.57 -0.09
N LEU A 199 5.43 -9.18 0.20
CA LEU A 199 5.03 -8.65 1.51
C LEU A 199 4.61 -9.72 2.52
N ASN A 200 4.48 -10.99 2.10
CA ASN A 200 3.94 -12.07 2.96
C ASN A 200 4.62 -12.17 4.34
N LYS A 201 5.95 -11.94 4.40
CA LYS A 201 6.72 -12.02 5.64
C LYS A 201 6.24 -11.02 6.71
N HIS A 202 5.68 -9.88 6.30
CA HIS A 202 5.16 -8.83 7.17
C HIS A 202 3.72 -9.07 7.60
N MET A 203 2.98 -9.95 6.93
CA MET A 203 1.54 -10.11 7.15
C MET A 203 1.25 -11.06 8.31
N ARG A 204 0.36 -10.65 9.21
CA ARG A 204 -0.26 -11.46 10.27
C ARG A 204 -1.78 -11.32 10.16
N PRO A 205 -2.42 -12.04 9.21
CA PRO A 205 -3.87 -12.06 9.10
C PRO A 205 -4.50 -12.79 10.30
N PHE A 206 -5.80 -12.60 10.51
CA PHE A 206 -6.55 -13.15 11.64
C PHE A 206 -5.96 -12.79 13.02
N THR A 207 -5.34 -11.61 13.11
CA THR A 207 -4.80 -11.05 14.35
C THR A 207 -5.60 -9.82 14.73
N LYS A 208 -6.42 -9.95 15.77
CA LYS A 208 -7.22 -8.85 16.31
C LYS A 208 -6.44 -8.12 17.39
N VAL A 209 -6.22 -6.82 17.18
CA VAL A 209 -5.66 -5.95 18.22
C VAL A 209 -6.78 -5.59 19.20
N THR A 210 -6.55 -5.87 20.48
CA THR A 210 -7.53 -5.59 21.54
C THR A 210 -7.18 -4.35 22.33
N HIS A 211 -5.88 -4.09 22.55
CA HIS A 211 -5.38 -2.95 23.31
C HIS A 211 -4.02 -2.50 22.74
N LEU A 212 -3.67 -1.24 22.98
CA LEU A 212 -2.35 -0.64 22.74
C LEU A 212 -1.98 0.11 24.02
N GLU A 213 -0.76 -0.10 24.50
CA GLU A 213 -0.22 0.50 25.73
C GLU A 213 1.01 1.36 25.40
#